data_AF-A0A7W7S610-F1
#
_entry.id   AF-A0A7W7S610-F1
#
_cell.length_a   1.000
_cell.length_b   1.000
_cell.length_c   1.000
_cell.angle_alpha   90.00
_cell.angle_beta   90.00
_cell.angle_gamma   90.00
#
_symmetry.space_group_name_H-M   'P 1'
#
loop_
_entity.id
_entity.type
_entity.pdbx_description
1 polymer ?
#
loop_
_entity_poly.entity_id
_entity_poly.type
_entity_poly.pdbx_seq_one_letter_code
_entity_poly.pdbx_strand_id
1 'polypeptide(L)'
;MIGDPMRLGGALLWGNTIEGDQLFLVPHENGSWTVSAFRRGWADWYDSDLCFSDWFHLALTGGTATDWLAEWEPLPHPIEVAD
;
A
#
# COMPACT_ATOMS: atom_id res chain seq x y z
N MET A 1 15.34 -7.08 19.80
CA MET A 1 15.85 -7.37 18.44
C MET A 1 14.82 -6.84 17.47
N ILE A 2 15.07 -5.67 16.88
CA ILE A 2 14.25 -5.16 15.77
C ILE A 2 14.82 -5.88 14.55
N GLY A 3 14.03 -6.77 13.95
CA GLY A 3 14.44 -7.53 12.77
C GLY A 3 14.70 -6.55 11.63
N ASP A 4 15.87 -6.66 11.02
CA ASP A 4 16.25 -5.90 9.83
C ASP A 4 15.31 -6.28 8.67
N PRO A 5 14.43 -5.38 8.20
CA PRO A 5 13.43 -5.70 7.17
C PRO A 5 14.06 -5.91 5.79
N MET A 6 15.38 -5.71 5.62
CA MET A 6 16.09 -5.91 4.35
C MET A 6 16.44 -7.36 4.00
N ARG A 7 15.98 -8.36 4.77
CA ARG A 7 16.27 -9.77 4.48
C ARG A 7 15.40 -10.30 3.34
N LEU A 8 15.82 -10.07 2.08
CA LEU A 8 15.92 -11.09 0.99
C LEU A 8 15.96 -10.52 -0.44
N GLY A 9 15.62 -9.26 -0.68
CA GLY A 9 15.59 -8.76 -2.06
C GLY A 9 15.40 -7.25 -2.24
N GLY A 10 15.53 -6.47 -1.17
CA GLY A 10 15.08 -5.08 -1.15
C GLY A 10 13.56 -4.96 -1.16
N ALA A 11 13.06 -3.74 -1.26
CA ALA A 11 11.64 -3.44 -1.37
C ALA A 11 11.39 -2.50 -2.55
N LEU A 12 10.23 -2.61 -3.18
CA LEU A 12 9.79 -1.71 -4.24
C LEU A 12 8.99 -0.57 -3.63
N LEU A 13 9.48 0.66 -3.71
CA LEU A 13 8.64 1.84 -3.46
C LEU A 13 7.57 1.90 -4.55
N TRP A 14 6.30 1.74 -4.17
CA TRP A 14 5.20 1.58 -5.13
C TRP A 14 4.14 2.67 -5.06
N GLY A 15 4.09 3.42 -3.97
CA GLY A 15 3.08 4.45 -3.80
C GLY A 15 3.36 5.36 -2.62
N ASN A 16 2.51 6.37 -2.48
CA ASN A 16 2.44 7.21 -1.30
C ASN A 16 0.99 7.31 -0.84
N THR A 17 0.78 7.49 0.47
CA THR A 17 -0.54 7.84 1.01
C THR A 17 -0.83 9.33 0.79
N ILE A 18 -2.07 9.77 1.02
CA ILE A 18 -2.43 11.19 0.97
C ILE A 18 -1.67 12.05 2.00
N GLU A 19 -1.22 11.44 3.11
CA GLU A 19 -0.42 12.09 4.14
C GLU A 19 1.09 12.11 3.80
N GLY A 20 1.47 11.49 2.67
CA GLY A 20 2.85 11.41 2.22
C GLY A 20 3.67 10.31 2.90
N ASP A 21 3.01 9.29 3.45
CA ASP A 21 3.68 8.07 3.87
C ASP A 21 4.14 7.29 2.63
N GLN A 22 5.27 6.61 2.75
CA GLN A 22 5.82 5.84 1.63
C GLN A 22 5.36 4.39 1.74
N LEU A 23 4.76 3.86 0.67
CA LEU A 23 4.31 2.49 0.60
C LEU A 23 5.32 1.64 -0.18
N PHE A 24 5.65 0.48 0.39
CA PHE A 24 6.63 -0.46 -0.12
C PHE A 24 5.98 -1.82 -0.39
N LEU A 25 6.36 -2.48 -1.49
CA LEU A 25 6.07 -3.89 -1.71
C LEU A 25 7.30 -4.68 -1.30
N VAL A 26 7.10 -5.63 -0.39
CA VAL A 26 8.15 -6.49 0.15
C VAL A 26 7.92 -7.91 -0.37
N PRO A 27 8.90 -8.51 -1.08
CA PRO A 27 8.77 -9.87 -1.58
C PRO A 27 8.98 -10.89 -0.46
N HIS A 28 8.21 -11.97 -0.47
CA HIS A 28 8.38 -13.14 0.38
C HIS A 28 8.97 -14.32 -0.41
N GLU A 29 9.60 -15.27 0.29
CA GLU A 29 10.23 -16.44 -0.33
C GLU A 29 9.24 -17.33 -1.12
N ASN A 30 7.97 -17.31 -0.74
CA ASN A 30 6.90 -18.05 -1.41
C ASN A 30 6.41 -17.36 -2.71
N GLY A 31 7.00 -16.22 -3.10
CA GLY A 31 6.62 -15.44 -4.28
C GLY A 31 5.46 -14.48 -4.07
N SER A 32 4.88 -14.38 -2.87
CA SER A 32 3.91 -13.34 -2.55
C SER A 32 4.61 -12.02 -2.25
N TRP A 33 3.84 -10.94 -2.31
CA TRP A 33 4.29 -9.60 -1.93
C TRP A 33 3.34 -9.06 -0.88
N THR A 34 3.87 -8.43 0.16
CA THR A 34 3.09 -7.72 1.18
C THR A 34 3.31 -6.22 1.07
N VAL A 35 2.42 -5.45 1.68
CA VAL A 35 2.55 -3.98 1.76
C VAL A 35 3.16 -3.60 3.11
N SER A 36 4.20 -2.79 3.07
CA SER A 36 4.75 -2.10 4.24
C SER A 36 4.69 -0.59 4.02
N ALA A 37 4.69 0.18 5.10
CA ALA A 37 4.63 1.64 5.03
C ALA A 37 5.65 2.27 5.98
N PHE A 38 6.39 3.26 5.49
CA PHE A 38 7.05 4.21 6.37
C PHE A 38 6.10 5.38 6.64
N ARG A 39 5.53 5.43 7.84
CA ARG A 39 4.56 6.44 8.24
C ARG A 39 5.27 7.68 8.73
N ARG A 40 5.35 8.68 7.87
CA ARG A 40 6.14 9.89 8.09
C ARG A 40 5.66 10.65 9.32
N GLY A 41 4.35 10.75 9.50
CA GLY A 41 3.76 11.47 10.64
C GLY A 41 4.17 10.87 12.00
N TRP A 42 4.37 9.55 12.05
CA TRP A 42 4.66 8.83 13.29
C TRP A 42 6.13 8.37 13.38
N ALA A 43 6.89 8.60 12.31
CA ALA A 43 8.29 8.20 12.14
C ALA A 43 8.52 6.71 12.44
N ASP A 44 7.59 5.86 12.01
CA ASP A 44 7.64 4.42 12.25
C ASP A 44 7.37 3.58 11.00
N TRP A 45 7.62 2.28 11.16
CA TRP A 45 7.42 1.29 10.12
C TRP A 45 6.21 0.43 10.45
N TYR A 46 5.33 0.27 9.46
CA TYR A 46 4.16 -0.61 9.52
C TYR A 46 4.35 -1.73 8.50
N ASP A 47 4.12 -2.97 8.93
CA ASP A 47 4.04 -4.14 8.05
C ASP A 47 2.61 -4.66 8.02
N SER A 48 2.08 -4.90 6.82
CA SER A 48 0.83 -5.63 6.66
C SER A 48 1.10 -7.13 6.55
N ASP A 49 0.27 -7.91 7.23
CA ASP A 49 0.24 -9.37 7.07
C ASP A 49 -0.52 -9.82 5.81
N LEU A 50 -1.09 -8.89 5.04
CA LEU A 50 -1.88 -9.18 3.84
C LEU A 50 -1.00 -9.23 2.59
N CYS A 51 -1.31 -10.19 1.72
CA CYS A 51 -0.82 -10.17 0.34
C CYS A 51 -1.30 -8.88 -0.35
N PHE A 52 -0.48 -8.36 -1.27
CA PHE A 52 -0.73 -7.09 -1.96
C PHE A 52 -2.11 -7.04 -2.62
N SER A 53 -2.55 -8.11 -3.28
CA SER A 53 -3.88 -8.17 -3.90
C SER A 53 -5.00 -7.94 -2.91
N ASP A 54 -4.91 -8.56 -1.73
CA ASP A 54 -5.94 -8.50 -0.70
C ASP A 54 -5.90 -7.15 0.00
N TRP A 55 -4.70 -6.67 0.31
CA TRP A 55 -4.50 -5.33 0.86
C TRP A 55 -5.06 -4.26 -0.06
N PHE A 56 -4.73 -4.32 -1.36
CA PHE A 56 -5.14 -3.31 -2.34
C PHE A 56 -6.64 -3.33 -2.57
N HIS A 57 -7.25 -4.52 -2.66
CA HIS A 57 -8.70 -4.63 -2.74
C HIS A 57 -9.41 -4.02 -1.52
N LEU A 58 -8.93 -4.34 -0.32
CA LEU A 58 -9.48 -3.77 0.92
C LEU A 58 -9.25 -2.25 1.00
N ALA A 59 -8.09 -1.74 0.57
CA ALA A 59 -7.82 -0.31 0.59
C ALA A 59 -8.75 0.45 -0.37
N LEU A 60 -8.98 -0.08 -1.58
CA LEU A 60 -9.92 0.52 -2.55
C LEU A 60 -11.37 0.44 -2.11
N THR A 61 -11.74 -0.57 -1.33
CA THR A 61 -13.11 -0.77 -0.84
C THR A 61 -13.35 -0.15 0.54
N GLY A 62 -12.34 0.52 1.12
CA GLY A 62 -12.43 1.08 2.47
C GLY A 62 -12.51 0.03 3.59
N GLY A 63 -12.13 -1.22 3.32
CA GLY A 63 -12.02 -2.28 4.33
C GLY A 63 -10.73 -2.22 5.16
N THR A 64 -9.72 -1.49 4.70
CA THR A 64 -8.49 -1.17 5.45
C THR A 64 -7.96 0.17 4.97
N ALA A 65 -7.03 0.78 5.73
CA ALA A 65 -6.29 1.97 5.30
C ALA A 65 -7.20 3.05 4.66
N THR A 66 -8.37 3.29 5.27
CA THR A 66 -9.49 4.07 4.69
C THR A 66 -9.14 5.52 4.39
N ASP A 67 -8.15 6.05 5.08
CA ASP A 67 -7.63 7.40 5.02
C ASP A 67 -6.29 7.49 4.29
N TRP A 68 -5.75 6.38 3.80
CA TRP A 68 -4.43 6.36 3.17
C TRP A 68 -4.50 6.67 1.68
N LEU A 69 -5.55 6.20 1.02
CA LEU A 69 -5.78 6.44 -0.40
C LEU A 69 -6.72 7.63 -0.57
N ALA A 70 -6.60 8.31 -1.71
CA ALA A 70 -7.56 9.35 -2.06
C ALA A 70 -8.96 8.75 -2.12
N GLU A 71 -9.94 9.49 -1.60
CA GLU A 71 -11.34 9.16 -1.84
C GLU A 71 -11.59 9.15 -3.35
N TRP A 72 -12.15 8.05 -3.84
CA TRP A 72 -12.62 7.97 -5.22
C TRP A 72 -13.95 8.68 -5.32
N GLU A 73 -14.17 9.42 -6.41
CA GLU A 73 -15.52 9.94 -6.69
C GLU A 73 -16.52 8.77 -6.74
N PRO A 74 -17.75 8.95 -6.21
CA PRO A 74 -18.75 7.90 -6.29
C PRO A 74 -19.10 7.57 -7.74
N LEU A 75 -19.28 6.29 -8.03
CA LEU A 75 -19.68 5.80 -9.35
C LEU A 75 -21.09 6.31 -9.75
N PRO A 76 -21.34 6.48 -11.06
CA PRO A 76 -20.43 6.20 -12.19
C PRO A 76 -19.48 7.36 -12.50
N HIS A 77 -18.20 7.05 -12.71
CA HIS A 77 -17.27 8.02 -13.29
C HIS A 77 -17.64 8.31 -14.75
N PRO A 78 -17.68 9.57 -15.20
CA PRO A 78 -17.91 9.88 -16.60
C PRO A 78 -16.78 9.31 -17.46
N ILE A 79 -17.13 8.46 -18.42
CA ILE A 79 -16.19 8.01 -19.47
C ILE A 79 -16.34 8.99 -20.63
N GLU A 80 -15.37 9.88 -20.81
CA GLU A 80 -15.26 10.67 -22.03
C GLU A 80 -14.62 9.79 -23.12
N VAL A 81 -15.38 9.53 -24.18
CA VAL A 81 -14.83 8.91 -25.39
C VAL A 81 -14.16 10.03 -26.18
N ALA A 82 -12.84 9.95 -26.36
CA ALA A 82 -12.13 10.86 -27.23
C ALA A 82 -12.46 10.52 -28.70
N ASP A 83 -12.89 11.53 -29.48
CA ASP A 83 -13.12 11.45 -30.93
C ASP A 83 -11.82 11.31 -31.73
#